data_AF-R4Z6C8-F1
#
_entry.id   AF-R4Z6C8-F1
#
_cell.length_a   1.000
_cell.length_b   1.000
_cell.length_c   1.000
_cell.angle_alpha   90.00
_cell.angle_beta   90.00
_cell.angle_gamma   90.00
#
_symmetry.space_group_name_H-M   'P 1'
#
loop_
_entity.id
_entity.type
_entity.pdbx_description
1 polymer ?
#
loop_
_entity_poly.entity_id
_entity_poly.type
_entity_poly.pdbx_seq_one_letter_code
_entity_poly.pdbx_strand_id
1 'polypeptide(L)'
;MLQLGNGPRTHDENRAHFTMWAMLADPLMLGTIVTNDEVIAIDQDPLGRQARRVRNEDDMEMWARPLEDGAVAVAFLNRGESEADPTATSRPP
;
A
#
# COMPACT_ATOMS: atom_id res chain seq x y z
N MET A 1 6.42 13.69 1.28
CA MET A 1 6.17 14.15 -0.10
C MET A 1 6.48 13.00 -1.03
N LEU A 2 5.58 12.71 -1.97
CA LEU A 2 5.76 11.63 -2.93
C LEU A 2 6.88 11.96 -3.91
N GLN A 3 7.75 10.98 -4.17
CA GLN A 3 8.88 11.09 -5.11
C GLN A 3 8.67 10.21 -6.35
N LEU A 4 7.43 10.09 -6.80
CA LEU A 4 7.11 9.30 -7.98
C LEU A 4 7.75 9.94 -9.21
N GLY A 5 8.51 9.16 -9.97
CA GLY A 5 9.23 9.63 -11.16
C GLY A 5 10.46 10.50 -10.87
N ASN A 6 10.83 10.68 -9.59
CA ASN A 6 12.01 11.42 -9.17
C ASN A 6 13.08 10.46 -8.65
N GLY A 7 14.23 10.41 -9.34
CA GLY A 7 15.38 9.59 -8.97
C GLY A 7 15.39 8.19 -9.62
N PRO A 8 16.40 7.35 -9.31
CA PRO A 8 16.67 6.10 -10.02
C PRO A 8 15.75 4.92 -9.66
N ARG A 9 14.53 5.18 -9.17
CA ARG A 9 13.61 4.11 -8.74
C ARG A 9 12.99 3.38 -9.90
N THR A 10 12.85 2.06 -9.78
CA THR A 10 12.15 1.24 -10.77
C THR A 10 10.64 1.55 -10.77
N HIS A 11 9.94 1.05 -11.78
CA HIS A 11 8.48 1.18 -11.83
C HIS A 11 7.81 0.50 -10.61
N ASP A 12 8.29 -0.68 -10.24
CA ASP A 12 7.74 -1.46 -9.13
C ASP A 12 8.01 -0.79 -7.77
N GLU A 13 9.18 -0.19 -7.59
CA GLU A 13 9.49 0.59 -6.39
C GLU A 13 8.58 1.83 -6.27
N ASN A 14 8.29 2.52 -7.38
CA ASN A 14 7.35 3.64 -7.38
C ASN A 14 5.92 3.17 -7.08
N ARG A 15 5.51 2.02 -7.62
CA ARG A 15 4.20 1.41 -7.34
C ARG A 15 4.07 1.03 -5.87
N ALA A 16 5.09 0.38 -5.29
CA ALA A 16 5.15 0.04 -3.88
C ALA A 16 5.09 1.30 -3.01
N HIS A 17 5.89 2.32 -3.33
CA HIS A 17 5.91 3.59 -2.60
C HIS A 17 4.55 4.28 -2.58
N PHE A 18 3.90 4.42 -3.74
CA PHE A 18 2.56 5.03 -3.83
C PHE A 18 1.51 4.24 -3.06
N THR A 19 1.51 2.91 -3.24
CA THR A 19 0.57 2.01 -2.55
C THR A 19 0.72 2.10 -1.04
N MET A 20 1.95 2.11 -0.53
CA MET A 20 2.19 2.22 0.91
C MET A 20 1.81 3.59 1.47
N TRP A 21 2.04 4.68 0.73
CA TRP A 21 1.58 6.02 1.12
C TRP A 21 0.06 6.05 1.29
N ALA A 22 -0.65 5.48 0.31
CA ALA A 22 -2.11 5.34 0.35
C ALA A 22 -2.58 4.46 1.52
N MET A 23 -1.93 3.32 1.76
CA MET A 23 -2.29 2.42 2.87
C MET A 23 -2.09 3.08 4.24
N LEU A 24 -1.13 4.00 4.38
CA LEU A 24 -0.85 4.67 5.64
C LEU A 24 -1.73 5.91 5.90
N ALA A 25 -2.64 6.25 4.97
CA ALA A 25 -3.45 7.47 5.03
C ALA A 25 -2.60 8.74 5.12
N ASP A 26 -1.41 8.71 4.52
CA ASP A 26 -0.52 9.87 4.48
C ASP A 26 -0.94 10.83 3.37
N PRO A 27 -0.84 12.17 3.57
CA PRO A 27 -1.23 13.12 2.54
C PRO A 27 -0.54 12.87 1.19
N LEU A 28 -1.33 12.62 0.15
CA LEU A 28 -0.87 12.49 -1.25
C LEU A 28 -0.52 13.85 -1.84
N MET A 29 0.56 14.45 -1.35
CA MET A 29 1.14 15.68 -1.91
C MET A 29 1.88 15.31 -3.20
N LEU A 30 1.15 15.38 -4.32
CA LEU A 30 1.62 14.96 -5.64
C LEU A 30 2.42 16.05 -6.35
N GLY A 31 3.61 15.70 -6.84
CA GLY A 31 4.39 16.50 -7.79
C GLY A 31 4.27 16.02 -9.25
N THR A 32 3.46 14.99 -9.50
CA THR A 32 3.23 14.36 -10.80
C THR A 32 1.79 13.82 -10.88
N ILE A 33 1.33 13.43 -12.07
CA ILE A 33 0.01 12.84 -12.28
C ILE A 33 0.03 11.36 -11.89
N VAL A 34 -0.95 10.93 -11.09
CA VAL A 34 -1.21 9.52 -10.76
C VAL A 34 -2.67 9.22 -11.10
N THR A 35 -2.92 8.08 -11.75
CA THR A 35 -4.24 7.77 -12.35
C THR A 35 -4.85 6.45 -11.87
N ASN A 36 -4.31 5.85 -10.80
CA ASN A 36 -4.91 4.64 -10.23
C ASN A 36 -5.99 5.04 -9.22
N ASP A 37 -7.22 5.17 -9.72
CA ASP A 37 -8.37 5.62 -8.94
C ASP A 37 -8.69 4.69 -7.77
N GLU A 38 -8.44 3.38 -7.90
CA GLU A 38 -8.69 2.41 -6.82
C GLU A 38 -7.74 2.62 -5.64
N VAL A 39 -6.45 2.84 -5.89
CA VAL A 39 -5.47 3.12 -4.82
C VAL A 39 -5.72 4.50 -4.19
N ILE A 40 -6.13 5.48 -5.00
CA ILE A 40 -6.53 6.80 -4.48
C ILE A 40 -7.77 6.67 -3.57
N ALA A 41 -8.75 5.84 -3.95
CA ALA A 41 -9.93 5.60 -3.13
C ALA A 41 -9.57 4.97 -1.77
N ILE A 42 -8.57 4.07 -1.72
CA ILE A 42 -8.06 3.55 -0.44
C ILE A 42 -7.47 4.66 0.42
N ASP A 43 -6.65 5.56 -0.15
CA ASP A 43 -6.08 6.68 0.59
C ASP A 43 -7.18 7.59 1.17
N GLN A 44 -8.12 7.99 0.30
CA GLN A 44 -9.20 8.92 0.57
C GLN A 44 -10.40 8.30 1.32
N ASP A 45 -10.29 7.04 1.77
CA ASP A 45 -11.34 6.38 2.54
C ASP A 45 -11.71 7.20 3.80
N PRO A 46 -12.99 7.55 4.00
CA PRO A 46 -13.41 8.48 5.06
C PRO A 46 -13.14 8.00 6.48
N LEU A 47 -12.93 6.69 6.69
CA LEU A 47 -12.58 6.17 8.01
C LEU A 47 -11.24 6.72 8.50
N GLY A 48 -10.36 7.16 7.57
CA GLY A 48 -9.10 7.83 7.88
C GLY A 48 -8.14 7.01 8.74
N ARG A 49 -8.30 5.68 8.78
CA ARG A 49 -7.47 4.80 9.58
C ARG A 49 -6.28 4.31 8.78
N GLN A 50 -5.09 4.51 9.30
CA GLN A 50 -3.87 3.92 8.74
C GLN A 50 -3.90 2.39 8.79
N ALA A 51 -3.25 1.76 7.82
CA ALA A 51 -2.98 0.33 7.82
C ALA A 51 -2.13 -0.10 9.02
N ARG A 52 -2.30 -1.35 9.45
CA ARG A 52 -1.40 -2.03 10.38
C ARG A 52 -0.62 -3.10 9.64
N ARG A 53 0.67 -3.21 9.90
CA ARG A 53 1.45 -4.40 9.51
C ARG A 53 0.96 -5.60 10.31
N VAL A 54 0.38 -6.59 9.63
CA VAL A 54 -0.20 -7.81 10.21
C VAL A 54 0.72 -9.02 10.10
N ARG A 55 1.66 -9.02 9.15
CA ARG A 55 2.72 -10.02 9.00
C ARG A 55 4.03 -9.35 8.60
N ASN A 56 5.14 -9.85 9.09
CA ASN A 56 6.49 -9.40 8.73
C ASN A 56 7.42 -10.61 8.80
N GLU A 57 7.74 -11.17 7.64
CA GLU A 57 8.58 -12.37 7.51
C GLU A 57 9.65 -12.11 6.46
N ASP A 58 10.90 -12.08 6.91
CA ASP A 58 12.06 -11.75 6.08
C ASP A 58 11.83 -10.46 5.28
N ASP A 59 11.76 -10.57 3.95
CA ASP A 59 11.54 -9.47 3.03
C ASP A 59 10.06 -9.25 2.69
N MET A 60 9.15 -10.13 3.13
CA MET A 60 7.72 -10.03 2.83
C MET A 60 6.92 -9.48 4.00
N GLU A 61 6.22 -8.37 3.75
CA GLU A 61 5.28 -7.78 4.71
C GLU A 61 3.84 -7.88 4.21
N MET A 62 2.91 -8.02 5.16
CA MET A 62 1.48 -7.90 4.88
C MET A 62 0.91 -6.77 5.73
N TRP A 63 0.13 -5.89 5.10
CA TRP A 63 -0.50 -4.74 5.70
C TRP A 63 -2.01 -4.82 5.50
N ALA A 64 -2.78 -4.48 6.52
CA ALA A 64 -4.23 -4.48 6.47
C ALA A 64 -4.79 -3.12 6.95
N ARG A 65 -5.68 -2.53 6.16
CA ARG A 65 -6.39 -1.28 6.48
C ARG A 65 -7.90 -1.54 6.48
N PRO A 66 -8.60 -1.33 7.61
CA PRO A 66 -10.06 -1.32 7.60
C PRO A 66 -10.56 -0.09 6.83
N LEU A 67 -11.65 -0.25 6.08
CA LEU A 67 -12.32 0.79 5.31
C LEU A 67 -13.69 1.13 5.94
N GLU A 68 -14.26 2.28 5.59
CA GLU A 68 -15.51 2.77 6.17
C GLU A 68 -16.68 1.79 5.95
N ASP A 69 -16.74 1.16 4.78
CA ASP A 69 -17.80 0.22 4.39
C ASP A 69 -17.70 -1.16 5.07
N GLY A 70 -16.70 -1.37 5.91
CA GLY A 70 -16.42 -2.63 6.59
C GLY A 70 -15.52 -3.59 5.81
N ALA A 71 -15.11 -3.24 4.59
CA ALA A 71 -14.09 -3.97 3.86
C ALA A 71 -12.69 -3.79 4.48
N VAL A 72 -11.74 -4.61 4.03
CA VAL A 72 -10.33 -4.52 4.43
C VAL A 72 -9.45 -4.50 3.19
N ALA A 73 -8.72 -3.40 2.99
CA ALA A 73 -7.65 -3.36 2.01
C ALA A 73 -6.44 -4.13 2.55
N VAL A 74 -5.85 -4.99 1.72
CA VAL A 74 -4.67 -5.78 2.06
C VAL A 74 -3.57 -5.49 1.04
N ALA A 75 -2.38 -5.16 1.52
CA ALA A 75 -1.20 -4.98 0.68
C ALA A 75 -0.11 -5.97 1.08
N PHE A 76 0.52 -6.58 0.08
CA PHE A 76 1.75 -7.34 0.23
C PHE A 76 2.91 -6.49 -0.26
N LEU A 77 3.93 -6.33 0.57
CA LEU A 77 5.12 -5.58 0.23
C LEU A 77 6.32 -6.52 0.27
N ASN A 78 6.85 -6.82 -0.91
CA ASN A 78 8.13 -7.50 -1.06
C ASN A 78 9.26 -6.45 -1.05
N ARG A 79 10.16 -6.56 -0.07
CA ARG A 79 11.34 -5.70 0.11
C ARG A 79 12.62 -6.33 -0.45
N GLY A 80 12.54 -7.55 -0.96
CA GLY A 80 13.66 -8.31 -1.49
C GLY A 80 13.86 -8.10 -2.99
N GLU A 81 14.93 -8.67 -3.52
CA GLU A 81 15.33 -8.49 -4.93
C GLU A 81 14.75 -9.56 -5.88
N SER A 82 14.02 -10.54 -5.33
CA SER A 82 13.48 -11.68 -6.07
C SER A 82 11.95 -11.69 -5.99
N GLU A 83 11.30 -12.24 -7.03
CA GLU A 83 9.85 -12.48 -7.01
C GLU A 83 9.46 -13.43 -5.88
N ALA A 84 8.25 -13.24 -5.34
CA ALA A 84 7.70 -14.03 -4.24
C ALA A 84 6.20 -14.22 -4.43
N ASP A 85 5.69 -15.36 -3.96
CA ASP A 85 4.28 -15.75 -4.06
C ASP A 85 3.59 -15.67 -2.68
N PRO A 86 3.16 -14.48 -2.22
CA PRO A 86 2.56 -14.36 -0.92
C PRO A 86 1.11 -14.87 -0.90
N THR A 87 0.70 -15.40 0.25
CA THR A 87 -0.69 -15.84 0.49
C THR A 87 -1.27 -15.16 1.72
N ALA A 88 -2.54 -14.77 1.64
CA ALA A 88 -3.34 -14.34 2.78
C ALA A 88 -4.56 -15.24 2.93
N THR A 89 -4.96 -15.48 4.17
CA THR A 89 -6.19 -16.20 4.52
C THR A 89 -7.02 -15.33 5.43
N SER A 90 -8.31 -15.17 5.13
CA SER A 90 -9.25 -14.60 6.08
C SER A 90 -9.40 -15.57 7.26
N ARG A 91 -8.99 -15.17 8.46
CA ARG A 91 -9.33 -15.93 9.65
C ARG A 91 -10.72 -15.45 10.11
N PRO A 92 -11.76 -16.30 10.07
CA PRO A 92 -13.04 -15.93 10.65
C PRO A 92 -12.87 -15.66 12.16
N PRO A 93 -13.74 -14.81 12.74
CA PRO A 93 -13.72 -14.50 14.17
C PRO A 93 -13.85 -15.76 15.05
#